data_AF-A0A937E1I4-F1
#
_entry.id   AF-A0A937E1I4-F1
#
_cell.length_a   1.000
_cell.length_b   1.000
_cell.length_c   1.000
_cell.angle_alpha   90.00
_cell.angle_beta   90.00
_cell.angle_gamma   90.00
#
_symmetry.space_group_name_H-M   'P 1'
#
loop_
_entity.id
_entity.type
_entity.pdbx_description
1 polymer ?
#
loop_
_entity_poly.entity_id
_entity_poly.type
_entity_poly.pdbx_seq_one_letter_code
_entity_poly.pdbx_strand_id
1 'polypeptide(L)'
;MLGLITILALAGPTGDPEPPYSRWVNDYHHLAIDCDFITHSFGRNAAWGLWRMPFEQVAWEVSHADWDGGLILTFSCLDGTACIQQGRLEDTPERISRHEVPIKSADRIEGLDAIAAAVSAGCAVAEAELS
;
A
#
# COMPACT_ATOMS: atom_id res chain seq x y z
N MET A 1 -11.16 -11.44 -52.82
CA MET A 1 -11.17 -12.33 -51.64
C MET A 1 -10.59 -11.55 -50.47
N LEU A 2 -11.45 -11.04 -49.58
CA LEU A 2 -11.03 -10.36 -48.35
C LEU A 2 -10.73 -11.43 -47.29
N GLY A 3 -9.48 -11.49 -46.83
CA GLY A 3 -9.06 -12.30 -45.70
C GLY A 3 -9.38 -11.60 -44.39
N LEU A 4 -10.33 -12.16 -43.64
CA LEU A 4 -10.73 -11.69 -42.32
C LEU A 4 -9.68 -12.14 -41.31
N ILE A 5 -8.86 -11.21 -40.80
CA ILE A 5 -7.97 -11.49 -39.66
C ILE A 5 -8.83 -11.41 -38.40
N THR A 6 -8.99 -12.56 -37.74
CA THR A 6 -9.71 -12.67 -36.48
C THR A 6 -8.77 -12.21 -35.36
N ILE A 7 -9.02 -11.03 -34.79
CA ILE A 7 -8.35 -10.59 -33.56
C ILE A 7 -8.99 -11.36 -32.41
N LEU A 8 -8.28 -12.35 -31.85
CA LEU A 8 -8.64 -12.92 -30.56
C LEU A 8 -8.35 -11.85 -29.49
N ALA A 9 -9.40 -11.17 -29.03
CA ALA A 9 -9.36 -10.46 -27.77
C ALA A 9 -9.34 -11.50 -26.64
N LEU A 10 -8.16 -11.73 -26.05
CA LEU A 10 -8.05 -12.42 -24.78
C LEU A 10 -8.65 -11.53 -23.70
N ALA A 11 -9.93 -11.78 -23.37
CA ALA A 11 -10.55 -11.24 -22.17
C ALA A 11 -9.85 -11.89 -20.96
N GLY A 12 -8.79 -11.24 -20.46
CA GLY A 12 -8.21 -11.53 -19.17
C GLY A 12 -9.21 -11.24 -18.04
N PRO A 13 -9.05 -11.87 -16.86
CA PRO A 13 -9.97 -11.68 -15.74
C PRO A 13 -10.05 -10.20 -15.36
N THR A 14 -11.26 -9.67 -15.25
CA THR A 14 -11.60 -8.28 -14.92
C THR A 14 -11.41 -7.95 -13.43
N GLY A 15 -10.46 -8.61 -12.77
CA GLY A 15 -10.05 -8.25 -11.41
C GLY A 15 -8.94 -7.23 -11.51
N ASP A 16 -9.01 -6.17 -10.72
CA ASP A 16 -7.86 -5.30 -10.53
C ASP A 16 -6.64 -6.19 -10.17
N PRO A 17 -5.49 -6.01 -10.84
CA PRO A 17 -4.32 -6.81 -10.53
C PRO A 17 -4.00 -6.69 -9.04
N GLU A 18 -3.62 -7.80 -8.41
CA GLU A 18 -3.17 -7.75 -7.01
C GLU A 18 -2.04 -6.74 -6.89
N PRO A 19 -2.05 -5.87 -5.86
CA PRO A 19 -1.00 -4.88 -5.68
C PRO A 19 0.37 -5.56 -5.63
N PRO A 20 1.39 -4.97 -6.28
CA PRO A 20 2.74 -5.55 -6.39
C PRO A 20 3.40 -5.80 -5.04
N TYR A 21 2.99 -5.07 -4.00
CA TYR A 21 3.26 -5.43 -2.61
C TYR A 21 1.96 -5.79 -1.91
N SER A 22 1.90 -6.98 -1.33
CA SER A 22 0.75 -7.50 -0.57
C SER A 22 1.28 -8.52 0.44
N ARG A 23 1.49 -8.09 1.69
CA ARG A 23 2.20 -8.88 2.71
C ARG A 23 1.61 -8.74 4.11
N TRP A 24 1.56 -9.87 4.82
CA TRP A 24 1.35 -9.89 6.26
C TRP A 24 2.65 -9.55 6.98
N VAL A 25 2.66 -8.42 7.69
CA VAL A 25 3.81 -7.96 8.50
C VAL A 25 3.75 -8.44 9.94
N ASN A 26 2.58 -8.89 10.38
CA ASN A 26 2.34 -9.63 11.62
C ASN A 26 1.05 -10.47 11.46
N ASP A 27 0.68 -11.26 12.46
CA ASP A 27 -0.46 -12.20 12.42
C ASP A 27 -1.81 -11.52 12.15
N TYR A 28 -1.91 -10.21 12.38
CA TYR A 28 -3.12 -9.41 12.17
C TYR A 28 -2.88 -8.15 11.35
N HIS A 29 -1.66 -7.88 10.89
CA HIS A 29 -1.31 -6.65 10.19
C HIS A 29 -0.92 -6.97 8.76
N HIS A 30 -1.68 -6.45 7.80
CA HIS A 30 -1.46 -6.61 6.37
C HIS A 30 -1.14 -5.26 5.74
N LEU A 31 -0.11 -5.21 4.91
CA LEU A 31 0.28 -4.05 4.12
C LEU A 31 0.14 -4.36 2.63
N ALA A 32 -0.44 -3.42 1.89
CA ALA A 32 -0.48 -3.44 0.44
C ALA A 32 0.00 -2.10 -0.13
N ILE A 33 0.64 -2.10 -1.29
CA ILE A 33 1.10 -0.88 -1.98
C ILE A 33 0.64 -0.92 -3.43
N ASP A 34 -0.04 0.14 -3.85
CA ASP A 34 -0.34 0.47 -5.23
C ASP A 34 0.14 1.89 -5.58
N CYS A 35 -0.23 2.39 -6.75
CA CYS A 35 0.19 3.72 -7.23
C CYS A 35 -0.32 4.87 -6.37
N ASP A 36 -1.47 4.71 -5.75
CA ASP A 36 -2.14 5.79 -5.04
C ASP A 36 -1.86 5.72 -3.54
N PHE A 37 -1.82 4.50 -2.99
CA PHE A 37 -1.82 4.27 -1.55
C PHE A 37 -0.90 3.14 -1.09
N ILE A 38 -0.33 3.37 0.09
CA ILE A 38 0.00 2.29 1.03
C ILE A 38 -1.25 2.05 1.87
N THR A 39 -1.73 0.81 1.89
CA THR A 39 -2.90 0.40 2.66
C THR A 39 -2.48 -0.52 3.80
N HIS A 40 -2.83 -0.15 5.03
CA HIS A 40 -2.69 -1.01 6.20
C HIS A 40 -4.06 -1.52 6.64
N SER A 41 -4.22 -2.84 6.70
CA SER A 41 -5.42 -3.51 7.23
C SER A 41 -5.09 -4.23 8.53
N PHE A 42 -5.88 -3.97 9.58
CA PHE A 42 -5.76 -4.62 10.88
C PHE A 42 -6.94 -5.56 11.16
N GLY A 43 -6.60 -6.82 11.45
CA GLY A 43 -7.58 -7.89 11.66
C GLY A 43 -8.12 -8.49 10.36
N ARG A 44 -8.97 -9.50 10.49
CA ARG A 44 -9.61 -10.17 9.34
C ARG A 44 -10.53 -9.17 8.62
N ASN A 45 -10.36 -9.01 7.31
CA ASN A 45 -11.12 -8.06 6.48
C ASN A 45 -11.07 -6.62 7.03
N ALA A 46 -9.94 -6.20 7.61
CA ALA A 46 -9.76 -4.87 8.21
C ALA A 46 -10.76 -4.54 9.33
N ALA A 47 -11.34 -5.56 9.99
CA ALA A 47 -12.40 -5.38 11.00
C ALA A 47 -11.98 -4.54 12.22
N TRP A 48 -10.68 -4.39 12.47
CA TRP A 48 -10.17 -3.59 13.59
C TRP A 48 -9.54 -2.27 13.15
N GLY A 49 -9.41 -2.04 11.85
CA GLY A 49 -8.93 -0.78 11.31
C GLY A 49 -8.42 -0.90 9.89
N LEU A 50 -8.58 0.20 9.16
CA LEU A 50 -8.08 0.39 7.82
C LEU A 50 -7.46 1.79 7.73
N TRP A 51 -6.25 1.86 7.19
CA TRP A 51 -5.54 3.10 6.96
C TRP A 51 -5.11 3.18 5.50
N ARG A 52 -5.36 4.32 4.86
CA ARG A 52 -4.88 4.63 3.51
C ARG A 52 -3.94 5.82 3.59
N MET A 53 -2.70 5.57 3.20
CA MET A 53 -1.60 6.52 3.27
C MET A 53 -1.25 6.88 1.83
N PRO A 54 -1.45 8.13 1.37
CA PRO A 54 -1.16 8.50 -0.01
C PRO A 54 0.33 8.25 -0.30
N PHE A 55 0.62 7.39 -1.27
CA PHE A 55 1.94 6.81 -1.46
C PHE A 55 3.03 7.87 -1.60
N GLU A 56 2.77 8.92 -2.38
CA GLU A 56 3.72 10.02 -2.63
C GLU A 56 3.82 11.04 -1.48
N GLN A 57 2.93 10.98 -0.49
CA GLN A 57 2.86 11.96 0.60
C GLN A 57 3.37 11.42 1.94
N VAL A 58 3.80 10.16 1.99
CA VAL A 58 4.27 9.52 3.22
C VAL A 58 5.72 9.03 3.10
N ALA A 59 6.47 9.19 4.17
CA ALA A 59 7.72 8.48 4.40
C ALA A 59 7.52 7.39 5.45
N TRP A 60 8.40 6.40 5.48
CA TRP A 60 8.41 5.39 6.54
C TRP A 60 9.80 5.12 7.10
N GLU A 61 9.82 4.68 8.35
CA GLU A 61 11.03 4.25 9.06
C GLU A 61 10.74 3.05 9.95
N VAL A 62 11.77 2.25 10.21
CA VAL A 62 11.70 1.09 11.12
C VAL A 62 12.45 1.42 12.40
N SER A 63 11.76 1.32 13.52
CA SER A 63 12.33 1.51 14.85
C SER A 63 12.10 0.30 15.75
N HIS A 64 12.81 0.25 16.88
CA HIS A 64 12.53 -0.73 17.94
C HIS A 64 11.54 -0.10 18.92
N ALA A 65 10.57 -0.88 19.39
CA ALA A 65 9.69 -0.53 20.48
C ALA A 65 10.47 -0.52 21.78
N ASP A 66 10.30 0.55 22.54
CA ASP A 66 11.11 0.91 23.70
C ASP A 66 11.09 -0.12 24.85
N TRP A 67 10.04 -0.95 24.95
CA TRP A 67 9.79 -1.78 26.16
C TRP A 67 9.71 -3.29 25.91
N ASP A 68 9.21 -3.73 24.75
CA ASP A 68 9.00 -5.16 24.43
C ASP A 68 9.97 -5.69 23.35
N GLY A 69 10.87 -4.85 22.82
CA GLY A 69 11.82 -5.23 21.78
C GLY A 69 11.18 -5.58 20.42
N GLY A 70 9.88 -5.30 20.25
CA GLY A 70 9.20 -5.43 18.97
C GLY A 70 9.70 -4.40 17.95
N LEU A 71 9.51 -4.65 16.66
CA LEU A 71 9.82 -3.67 15.62
C LEU A 71 8.55 -2.89 15.26
N ILE A 72 8.69 -1.59 15.01
CA ILE A 72 7.61 -0.71 14.58
C ILE A 72 7.96 -0.13 13.22
N LEU A 73 7.06 -0.26 12.26
CA LEU A 73 7.10 0.50 11.01
C LEU A 73 6.24 1.76 11.18
N THR A 74 6.88 2.92 11.18
CA THR A 74 6.23 4.21 11.34
C THR A 74 6.04 4.85 9.98
N PHE A 75 4.82 5.26 9.63
CA PHE A 75 4.49 6.09 8.48
C PHE A 75 4.22 7.52 8.94
N SER A 76 4.79 8.50 8.24
CA SER A 76 4.61 9.93 8.54
C SER A 76 4.35 10.73 7.27
N CYS A 77 3.41 11.67 7.32
CA CYS A 77 3.18 12.61 6.23
C CYS A 77 4.40 13.54 6.06
N LEU A 78 4.88 13.68 4.83
CA LEU A 78 6.12 14.39 4.49
C LEU A 78 6.11 15.87 4.91
N ASP A 79 4.95 16.52 4.84
CA ASP A 79 4.77 17.94 5.19
C ASP A 79 4.29 18.14 6.65
N GLY A 80 4.15 17.06 7.40
CA GLY A 80 3.63 17.05 8.77
C GLY A 80 2.12 17.30 8.88
N THR A 81 1.40 17.49 7.77
CA THR A 81 -0.05 17.64 7.76
C THR A 81 -0.76 16.30 7.94
N ALA A 82 -2.06 16.33 8.25
CA ALA A 82 -2.85 15.12 8.39
C ALA A 82 -3.28 14.60 7.00
N CYS A 83 -2.51 13.67 6.45
CA CYS A 83 -2.72 13.08 5.12
C CYS A 83 -3.19 11.61 5.17
N ILE A 84 -2.94 10.89 6.26
CA ILE A 84 -3.28 9.47 6.41
C ILE A 84 -4.75 9.34 6.79
N GLN A 85 -5.53 8.64 5.98
CA GLN A 85 -6.95 8.38 6.23
C GLN A 85 -7.10 7.20 7.17
N GLN A 86 -7.95 7.31 8.20
CA GLN A 86 -8.28 6.23 9.12
C GLN A 86 -9.79 6.07 9.35
N GLY A 87 -10.20 4.88 9.76
CA GLY A 87 -11.57 4.58 10.20
C GLY A 87 -12.47 4.06 9.09
N ARG A 88 -13.77 4.38 9.15
CA ARG A 88 -14.75 4.01 8.10
C ARG A 88 -14.52 4.91 6.88
N LEU A 89 -13.69 4.44 5.96
CA LEU A 89 -13.20 5.24 4.81
C LEU A 89 -14.30 5.69 3.83
N GLU A 90 -15.50 5.10 3.90
CA GLU A 90 -16.61 5.37 2.98
C GLU A 90 -17.42 6.64 3.30
N ASP A 91 -17.38 7.14 4.55
CA ASP A 91 -18.24 8.26 4.97
C ASP A 91 -17.44 9.56 5.17
N THR A 92 -16.58 9.61 6.19
CA THR A 92 -15.75 10.78 6.53
C THR A 92 -14.51 10.27 7.26
N PRO A 93 -13.44 9.93 6.53
CA PRO A 93 -12.23 9.43 7.17
C PRO A 93 -11.64 10.52 8.05
N GLU A 94 -11.34 10.18 9.30
CA GLU A 94 -10.46 11.01 10.10
C GLU A 94 -9.07 11.00 9.44
N ARG A 95 -8.35 12.11 9.57
CA ARG A 95 -6.99 12.22 9.06
C ARG A 95 -5.99 12.39 10.20
N ILE A 96 -4.88 11.67 10.11
CA ILE A 96 -3.76 11.74 11.04
C ILE A 96 -2.47 12.00 10.26
N SER A 97 -1.44 12.50 10.95
CA SER A 97 -0.13 12.80 10.35
C SER A 97 0.90 11.67 10.51
N ARG A 98 0.65 10.73 11.43
CA ARG A 98 1.55 9.64 11.77
C ARG A 98 0.77 8.37 12.11
N HIS A 99 1.25 7.22 11.64
CA HIS A 99 0.66 5.91 11.88
C HIS A 99 1.75 4.87 12.17
N GLU A 100 1.55 4.02 13.17
CA GLU A 100 2.50 2.98 13.56
C GLU A 100 1.93 1.59 13.28
N VAL A 101 2.74 0.71 12.71
CA VAL A 101 2.40 -0.67 12.43
C VAL A 101 3.40 -1.58 13.15
N PRO A 102 2.96 -2.39 14.13
CA PRO A 102 3.84 -3.36 14.75
C PRO A 102 4.15 -4.48 13.75
N ILE A 103 5.43 -4.75 13.54
CA ILE A 103 5.90 -5.81 12.64
C ILE A 103 6.54 -6.94 13.46
N LYS A 104 6.31 -8.18 13.02
CA LYS A 104 6.77 -9.38 13.73
C LYS A 104 8.30 -9.51 13.71
N SER A 105 8.91 -9.13 12.59
CA SER A 105 10.34 -9.27 12.34
C SER A 105 10.74 -8.52 11.06
N ALA A 106 12.03 -8.20 10.91
CA ALA A 106 12.54 -7.41 9.79
C ALA A 106 12.37 -8.09 8.42
N ASP A 107 12.42 -9.43 8.36
CA ASP A 107 12.20 -10.19 7.12
C ASP A 107 10.81 -9.96 6.52
N ARG A 108 9.82 -9.56 7.32
CA ARG A 108 8.46 -9.32 6.85
C ARG A 108 8.32 -8.07 5.98
N ILE A 109 9.27 -7.15 6.11
CA ILE A 109 9.34 -5.91 5.32
C ILE A 109 10.61 -5.86 4.48
N GLU A 110 11.31 -6.99 4.33
CA GLU A 110 12.48 -7.08 3.48
C GLU A 110 12.12 -6.69 2.04
N GLY A 111 12.90 -5.77 1.46
CA GLY A 111 12.69 -5.29 0.11
C GLY A 111 11.53 -4.30 -0.05
N LEU A 112 10.87 -3.86 1.03
CA LEU A 112 9.79 -2.86 0.98
C LEU A 112 10.21 -1.62 0.18
N ASP A 113 11.39 -1.06 0.45
CA ASP A 113 11.90 0.12 -0.26
C ASP A 113 12.12 -0.12 -1.75
N ALA A 114 12.67 -1.29 -2.12
CA ALA A 114 12.92 -1.65 -3.51
C ALA A 114 11.61 -1.85 -4.27
N ILE A 115 10.60 -2.44 -3.62
CA ILE A 115 9.27 -2.63 -4.21
C ILE A 115 8.57 -1.29 -4.34
N ALA A 116 8.59 -0.43 -3.32
CA ALA A 116 8.05 0.92 -3.39
C ALA A 116 8.68 1.73 -4.54
N ALA A 117 10.01 1.67 -4.71
CA ALA A 117 10.68 2.31 -5.84
C ALA A 117 10.21 1.75 -7.19
N ALA A 118 10.00 0.43 -7.30
CA ALA A 118 9.49 -0.19 -8.51
C ALA A 118 8.04 0.21 -8.81
N VAL A 119 7.18 0.31 -7.78
CA VAL A 119 5.80 0.82 -7.90
C VAL A 119 5.82 2.25 -8.42
N SER A 120 6.55 3.15 -7.74
CA SER A 120 6.68 4.55 -8.15
C SER A 120 7.08 4.69 -9.63
N ALA A 121 8.09 3.94 -10.06
CA ALA A 121 8.55 3.94 -11.45
C ALA A 121 7.49 3.42 -12.42
N GLY A 122 6.75 2.36 -12.07
CA GLY A 122 5.70 1.79 -12.90
C GLY A 122 4.50 2.73 -13.08
N CYS A 123 4.12 3.44 -12.02
CA CYS A 123 2.98 4.36 -12.04
C CYS A 123 3.26 5.58 -12.93
N ALA A 124 4.47 6.15 -12.84
CA ALA A 124 4.89 7.26 -13.69
C ALA A 124 4.87 6.92 -15.20
N VAL A 125 5.15 5.65 -15.55
CA VAL A 125 5.08 5.18 -16.95
C VAL A 125 3.63 5.07 -17.40
N ALA A 126 2.75 4.48 -16.59
CA ALA A 126 1.33 4.32 -16.93
C ALA A 126 0.62 5.67 -17.11
N GLU A 127 0.91 6.67 -16.28
CA GLU A 127 0.37 8.02 -16.43
C GLU A 127 0.82 8.70 -17.73
N ALA A 128 2.08 8.51 -18.13
CA ALA A 128 2.62 9.06 -19.37
C ALA A 128 2.04 8.41 -20.64
N GLU A 129 1.61 7.16 -20.58
CA GLU A 129 0.97 6.47 -21.71
C GLU A 129 -0.51 6.86 -21.90
N LEU A 130 -1.15 7.43 -20.88
CA LEU A 130 -2.54 7.87 -20.90
C LEU A 130 -2.71 9.36 -21.26
N SER A 131 -1.61 10.13 -21.31
CA SER A 131 -1.56 11.55 -21.67
C SER A 131 -1.24 11.81 -23.13
#